data_AF-A0A0F9XC01-F1
#
_entry.id   AF-A0A0F9XC01-F1
#
_cell.length_a   1.000
_cell.length_b   1.000
_cell.length_c   1.000
_cell.angle_alpha   90.00
_cell.angle_beta   90.00
_cell.angle_gamma   90.00
#
_symmetry.space_group_name_H-M   'P 1'
#
loop_
_entity.id
_entity.type
_entity.pdbx_description
1 polymer ?
#
loop_
_entity_poly.entity_id
_entity_poly.type
_entity_poly.pdbx_seq_one_letter_code
_entity_poly.pdbx_strand_id
1 'polypeptide(L)'
;MQAAVLVVYLGLAYVDYSTSIVMLGEAWRKTVAIGFGDSLRNMIVKTLGTQEKAKWIEKEEIIRISWILFIMDRGMCFPIGLMHAIDDRRMKIELPISERDFQSDQVPAPRCPNRFTYNMDNLIAALRDRSSRGSATQLQYLILGYAMLGRISEALDPAADDDEDGRKERIDNLCTQLAKIRLMLPRSATELSMANYDEFIEVIWLNVILNACTILLHHRPLQEGESLDDAGTELAKNWPLCVAAARNTISVLRDASRVSVDFVNNAHFPCLLFTSCRILMTEYFCPSRYEEKAKLADGVSSAPARDPKLREDLEVVTMTFFRMREVWQGLGQKFSKGMHFYLHQGEDFARKTKAGGARSLLGVCDSWTVIPDDYELTIPT
;
A
#
# COMPACT_ATOMS: atom_id res chain seq x y z
N MET A 1 -13.18 -19.44 8.82
CA MET A 1 -12.48 -18.61 7.81
C MET A 1 -12.73 -17.13 8.02
N GLN A 2 -13.98 -16.66 8.06
CA GLN A 2 -14.30 -15.27 8.43
C GLN A 2 -13.68 -14.84 9.76
N ALA A 3 -13.75 -15.70 10.79
CA ALA A 3 -13.08 -15.43 12.08
C ALA A 3 -11.56 -15.25 11.95
N ALA A 4 -10.89 -15.98 11.05
CA ALA A 4 -9.45 -15.82 10.84
C ALA A 4 -9.12 -14.46 10.20
N VAL A 5 -9.94 -13.99 9.25
CA VAL A 5 -9.81 -12.64 8.67
C VAL A 5 -9.95 -11.58 9.77
N LEU A 6 -10.94 -11.71 10.66
CA LEU A 6 -11.13 -10.78 11.77
C LEU A 6 -9.96 -10.80 12.75
N VAL A 7 -9.45 -11.99 13.09
CA VAL A 7 -8.28 -12.13 13.99
C VAL A 7 -7.03 -11.51 13.37
N VAL A 8 -6.78 -11.72 12.07
CA VAL A 8 -5.65 -11.12 11.35
C VAL A 8 -5.80 -9.60 11.28
N TYR A 9 -6.99 -9.08 10.97
CA TYR A 9 -7.25 -7.64 10.95
C TYR A 9 -7.05 -7.01 12.33
N LEU A 10 -7.52 -7.68 13.38
CA LEU A 10 -7.40 -7.22 14.75
C LEU A 10 -5.94 -7.29 15.24
N GLY A 11 -5.21 -8.34 14.86
CA GLY A 11 -3.78 -8.44 15.12
C GLY A 11 -2.99 -7.32 14.45
N LEU A 12 -3.32 -6.97 13.20
CA LEU A 12 -2.79 -5.77 12.54
C LEU A 12 -3.12 -4.49 13.35
N ALA A 13 -4.37 -4.33 13.79
CA ALA A 13 -4.81 -3.19 14.59
C ALA A 13 -4.09 -3.06 15.95
N TYR A 14 -3.73 -4.18 16.56
CA TYR A 14 -2.94 -4.24 17.78
C TYR A 14 -1.44 -4.38 17.56
N VAL A 15 -0.97 -4.24 16.32
CA VAL A 15 0.47 -4.27 15.99
C VAL A 15 1.12 -5.65 16.25
N ASP A 16 0.32 -6.71 16.39
CA ASP A 16 0.81 -8.09 16.44
C ASP A 16 0.91 -8.69 15.02
N TYR A 17 1.96 -8.29 14.32
CA TYR A 17 2.24 -8.78 12.96
C TYR A 17 2.63 -10.26 12.96
N SER A 18 3.32 -10.74 14.00
CA SER A 18 3.85 -12.10 14.06
C SER A 18 2.73 -13.14 14.09
N THR A 19 1.78 -13.00 15.02
CA THR A 19 0.63 -13.89 15.13
C THR A 19 -0.26 -13.76 13.89
N SER A 20 -0.45 -12.53 13.40
CA SER A 20 -1.23 -12.25 12.19
C SER A 20 -0.72 -13.01 10.96
N ILE A 21 0.60 -13.03 10.72
CA ILE A 21 1.19 -13.71 9.57
C ILE A 21 1.04 -15.23 9.69
N VAL A 22 1.27 -15.80 10.88
CA VAL A 22 1.10 -17.25 11.12
C VAL A 22 -0.36 -17.67 10.88
N MET A 23 -1.31 -16.92 11.45
CA MET A 23 -2.74 -17.16 11.30
C MET A 23 -3.19 -17.00 9.86
N LEU A 24 -2.67 -16.00 9.14
CA LEU A 24 -2.94 -15.79 7.72
C LEU A 24 -2.48 -16.99 6.89
N GLY A 25 -1.26 -17.49 7.12
CA GLY A 25 -0.73 -18.65 6.41
C GLY A 25 -1.56 -19.91 6.66
N GLU A 26 -2.02 -20.13 7.90
CA GLU A 26 -2.91 -21.24 8.23
C GLU A 26 -4.28 -21.09 7.57
N ALA A 27 -4.87 -19.90 7.63
CA ALA A 27 -6.13 -19.57 6.98
C ALA A 27 -6.04 -19.83 5.47
N TRP A 28 -5.00 -19.32 4.82
CA TRP A 28 -4.78 -19.53 3.39
C TRP A 28 -4.69 -21.01 3.01
N ARG A 29 -3.92 -21.82 3.75
CA ARG A 29 -3.83 -23.27 3.51
C ARG A 29 -5.20 -23.95 3.62
N LYS A 30 -6.04 -23.54 4.58
CA LYS A 30 -7.43 -24.02 4.71
C LYS A 30 -8.29 -23.55 3.53
N THR A 31 -8.17 -22.29 3.09
CA THR A 31 -8.87 -21.79 1.88
C THR A 31 -8.53 -22.64 0.65
N VAL A 32 -7.24 -22.92 0.43
CA VAL A 32 -6.76 -23.73 -0.69
C VAL A 32 -7.26 -25.17 -0.62
N ALA A 33 -7.36 -25.73 0.59
CA ALA A 33 -7.91 -27.07 0.81
C ALA A 33 -9.42 -27.13 0.50
N ILE A 34 -10.18 -26.09 0.86
CA ILE A 34 -11.65 -26.01 0.67
C ILE A 34 -12.04 -25.64 -0.76
N GLY A 35 -11.34 -24.67 -1.38
CA GLY A 35 -11.92 -23.89 -2.48
C GLY A 35 -11.48 -24.22 -3.90
N PHE A 36 -10.33 -24.88 -4.14
CA PHE A 36 -9.67 -24.69 -5.45
C PHE A 36 -8.93 -25.90 -6.05
N GLY A 37 -9.39 -27.14 -5.83
CA GLY A 37 -8.82 -28.33 -6.47
C GLY A 37 -9.75 -29.00 -7.48
N ASP A 38 -9.20 -29.41 -8.62
CA ASP A 38 -9.79 -30.45 -9.48
C ASP A 38 -10.11 -31.72 -8.65
N SER A 39 -11.04 -32.52 -9.18
CA SER A 39 -11.74 -33.71 -8.66
C SER A 39 -11.10 -34.54 -7.52
N LEU A 40 -9.77 -34.59 -7.39
CA LEU A 40 -9.05 -35.28 -6.32
C LEU A 40 -9.24 -34.65 -4.92
N ARG A 41 -9.42 -33.32 -4.82
CA ARG A 41 -9.56 -32.61 -3.51
C ARG A 41 -10.96 -32.65 -2.92
N ASN A 42 -11.99 -32.93 -3.72
CA ASN A 42 -13.35 -33.15 -3.22
C ASN A 42 -13.42 -34.29 -2.18
N MET A 43 -12.45 -35.20 -2.18
CA MET A 43 -12.34 -36.28 -1.19
C MET A 43 -11.86 -35.78 0.18
N ILE A 44 -10.97 -34.78 0.23
CA ILE A 44 -10.44 -34.17 1.48
C ILE A 44 -11.49 -33.24 2.13
N VAL A 45 -12.22 -32.51 1.28
CA VAL A 45 -13.34 -31.61 1.65
C VAL A 45 -14.44 -32.39 2.38
N LYS A 46 -14.79 -33.61 1.90
CA LYS A 46 -15.73 -34.51 2.59
C LYS A 46 -15.28 -34.89 4.01
N THR A 47 -13.98 -35.09 4.24
CA THR A 47 -13.44 -35.45 5.56
C THR A 47 -13.41 -34.26 6.53
N LEU A 48 -13.37 -33.03 6.01
CA LEU A 48 -13.38 -31.78 6.79
C LEU A 48 -14.80 -31.24 7.08
N GLY A 49 -15.85 -31.99 6.76
CA GLY A 49 -17.24 -31.65 7.09
C GLY A 49 -17.87 -30.55 6.23
N THR A 50 -17.32 -30.27 5.05
CA THR A 50 -17.88 -29.26 4.13
C THR A 50 -18.96 -29.88 3.24
N GLN A 51 -20.13 -29.24 3.17
CA GLN A 51 -21.28 -29.76 2.43
C GLN A 51 -21.02 -29.88 0.93
N GLU A 52 -21.54 -30.95 0.33
CA GLU A 52 -21.26 -31.42 -1.03
C GLU A 52 -21.69 -30.45 -2.15
N LYS A 53 -22.43 -29.38 -1.85
CA LYS A 53 -22.82 -28.33 -2.80
C LYS A 53 -22.94 -26.99 -2.09
N ALA A 54 -21.85 -26.23 -2.02
CA ALA A 54 -21.91 -24.85 -1.59
C ALA A 54 -22.90 -24.07 -2.49
N LYS A 55 -23.82 -23.32 -1.88
CA LYS A 55 -24.68 -22.38 -2.62
C LYS A 55 -23.81 -21.32 -3.28
N TRP A 56 -24.34 -20.66 -4.31
CA TRP A 56 -23.59 -19.61 -5.03
C TRP A 56 -23.07 -18.52 -4.07
N ILE A 57 -23.85 -18.19 -3.03
CA ILE A 57 -23.51 -17.20 -2.01
C ILE A 57 -22.30 -17.64 -1.17
N GLU A 58 -22.26 -18.90 -0.73
CA GLU A 58 -21.15 -19.46 0.05
C GLU A 58 -19.86 -19.52 -0.81
N LYS A 59 -19.99 -19.80 -2.11
CA LYS A 59 -18.86 -19.74 -3.04
C LYS A 59 -18.30 -18.32 -3.14
N GLU A 60 -19.16 -17.33 -3.26
CA GLU A 60 -18.76 -15.91 -3.32
C GLU A 60 -18.15 -15.43 -2.00
N GLU A 61 -18.67 -15.87 -0.85
CA GLU A 61 -18.07 -15.60 0.46
C GLU A 61 -16.63 -16.14 0.53
N ILE A 62 -16.40 -17.37 0.06
CA ILE A 62 -15.05 -17.96 0.01
C ILE A 62 -14.13 -17.14 -0.91
N ILE A 63 -14.62 -16.70 -2.07
CA ILE A 63 -13.87 -15.84 -3.00
C ILE A 63 -13.46 -14.54 -2.30
N ARG A 64 -14.40 -13.83 -1.68
CA ARG A 64 -14.16 -12.57 -0.98
C ARG A 64 -13.18 -12.72 0.18
N ILE A 65 -13.36 -13.75 1.02
CA ILE A 65 -12.42 -14.06 2.10
C ILE A 65 -11.01 -14.31 1.56
N SER A 66 -10.88 -15.04 0.45
CA SER A 66 -9.58 -15.30 -0.18
C SER A 66 -8.90 -14.01 -0.62
N TRP A 67 -9.65 -13.07 -1.18
CA TRP A 67 -9.14 -11.77 -1.59
C TRP A 67 -8.77 -10.87 -0.43
N ILE A 68 -9.54 -10.88 0.66
CA ILE A 68 -9.18 -10.14 1.86
C ILE A 68 -7.90 -10.70 2.50
N LEU A 69 -7.74 -12.02 2.57
CA LEU A 69 -6.48 -12.65 3.01
C LEU A 69 -5.31 -12.24 2.10
N PHE A 70 -5.51 -12.21 0.79
CA PHE A 70 -4.51 -11.72 -0.17
C PHE A 70 -4.11 -10.26 0.08
N ILE A 71 -5.09 -9.38 0.25
CA ILE A 71 -4.87 -7.96 0.57
C ILE A 71 -4.09 -7.81 1.88
N MET A 72 -4.47 -8.55 2.92
CA MET A 72 -3.80 -8.55 4.21
C MET A 72 -2.35 -9.02 4.11
N ASP A 73 -2.09 -10.09 3.37
CA ASP A 73 -0.74 -10.65 3.18
C ASP A 73 0.18 -9.60 2.56
N ARG A 74 -0.26 -8.98 1.45
CA ARG A 74 0.51 -7.94 0.76
C ARG A 74 0.70 -6.69 1.63
N GLY A 75 -0.36 -6.25 2.31
CA GLY A 75 -0.34 -5.06 3.17
C GLY A 75 0.53 -5.18 4.42
N MET A 76 0.64 -6.39 5.00
CA MET A 76 1.45 -6.63 6.20
C MET A 76 2.91 -6.94 5.87
N CYS A 77 3.19 -7.56 4.73
CA CYS A 77 4.53 -7.99 4.37
C CYS A 77 5.39 -6.85 3.80
N PHE A 78 4.81 -5.96 2.99
CA PHE A 78 5.59 -4.91 2.32
C PHE A 78 6.40 -4.00 3.26
N PRO A 79 5.87 -3.50 4.41
CA PRO A 79 6.59 -2.50 5.21
C PRO A 79 7.86 -3.04 5.86
N ILE A 80 7.91 -4.35 6.06
CA ILE A 80 9.00 -5.06 6.75
C ILE A 80 9.80 -5.95 5.79
N GLY A 81 9.52 -5.89 4.49
CA GLY A 81 10.22 -6.67 3.47
C GLY A 81 10.09 -8.18 3.67
N LEU A 82 8.99 -8.66 4.26
CA LEU A 82 8.78 -10.09 4.43
C LEU A 82 8.28 -10.74 3.14
N MET A 83 8.63 -12.00 2.96
CA MET A 83 8.08 -12.83 1.89
C MET A 83 6.59 -13.08 2.14
N HIS A 84 5.81 -12.98 1.06
CA HIS A 84 4.37 -13.26 1.06
C HIS A 84 4.07 -14.70 1.46
N ALA A 85 3.09 -14.91 2.33
CA ALA A 85 2.60 -16.25 2.66
C ALA A 85 1.76 -16.85 1.50
N ILE A 86 1.14 -15.99 0.70
CA ILE A 86 0.29 -16.38 -0.43
C ILE A 86 1.09 -16.28 -1.73
N ASP A 87 1.40 -17.43 -2.34
CA ASP A 87 1.97 -17.53 -3.70
C ASP A 87 0.87 -17.27 -4.75
N ASP A 88 0.83 -16.04 -5.27
CA ASP A 88 -0.15 -15.61 -6.26
C ASP A 88 0.08 -16.21 -7.66
N ARG A 89 1.26 -16.79 -7.92
CA ARG A 89 1.54 -17.54 -9.17
C ARG A 89 0.66 -18.76 -9.30
N ARG A 90 0.19 -19.30 -8.16
CA ARG A 90 -0.66 -20.49 -8.08
C ARG A 90 -2.13 -20.17 -7.83
N MET A 91 -2.47 -18.89 -7.66
CA MET A 91 -3.82 -18.46 -7.33
C MET A 91 -4.72 -18.51 -8.58
N LYS A 92 -5.76 -19.34 -8.53
CA LYS A 92 -6.76 -19.51 -9.61
C LYS A 92 -8.16 -19.13 -9.14
N ILE A 93 -8.26 -17.99 -8.46
CA ILE A 93 -9.48 -17.52 -7.80
C ILE A 93 -10.20 -16.53 -8.72
N GLU A 94 -11.53 -16.61 -8.78
CA GLU A 94 -12.38 -15.67 -9.53
C GLU A 94 -12.34 -14.29 -8.87
N LEU A 95 -12.45 -13.21 -9.64
CA LEU A 95 -12.62 -11.86 -9.07
C LEU A 95 -14.01 -11.74 -8.42
N PRO A 96 -14.13 -11.03 -7.28
CA PRO A 96 -15.38 -10.94 -6.54
C PRO A 96 -16.44 -10.15 -7.32
N ILE A 97 -17.72 -10.48 -7.14
CA ILE A 97 -18.83 -9.74 -7.74
C ILE A 97 -19.07 -8.40 -7.02
N SER A 98 -19.98 -7.57 -7.53
CA SER A 98 -20.32 -6.30 -6.85
C SER A 98 -21.01 -6.56 -5.51
N GLU A 99 -20.85 -5.63 -4.55
CA GLU A 99 -21.53 -5.73 -3.26
C GLU A 99 -23.04 -5.79 -3.44
N ARG A 100 -23.58 -4.97 -4.34
CA ARG A 100 -25.00 -4.96 -4.68
C ARG A 100 -25.50 -6.32 -5.20
N ASP A 101 -24.73 -6.97 -6.08
CA ASP A 101 -25.11 -8.30 -6.59
C ASP A 101 -25.04 -9.36 -5.47
N PHE A 102 -24.03 -9.27 -4.61
CA PHE A 102 -23.81 -10.20 -3.51
C PHE A 102 -24.91 -10.10 -2.43
N GLN A 103 -25.36 -8.88 -2.12
CA GLN A 103 -26.46 -8.63 -1.19
C GLN A 103 -27.85 -8.87 -1.83
N SER A 104 -27.91 -9.24 -3.11
CA SER A 104 -29.18 -9.53 -3.76
C SER A 104 -29.63 -10.98 -3.51
N ASP A 105 -30.94 -11.18 -3.36
CA ASP A 105 -31.53 -12.53 -3.24
C ASP A 105 -31.49 -13.34 -4.55
N GLN A 106 -31.00 -12.75 -5.65
CA GLN A 106 -31.00 -13.37 -6.96
C GLN A 106 -29.69 -14.07 -7.27
N VAL A 107 -29.78 -15.27 -7.86
CA VAL A 107 -28.61 -15.96 -8.39
C VAL A 107 -27.98 -15.09 -9.49
N PRO A 108 -26.70 -14.73 -9.38
CA PRO A 108 -26.03 -13.95 -10.41
C PRO A 108 -26.08 -14.66 -11.75
N ALA A 109 -26.29 -13.90 -12.83
CA ALA A 109 -26.23 -14.46 -14.18
C ALA A 109 -24.88 -15.19 -14.41
N PRO A 110 -24.84 -16.32 -15.16
CA PRO A 110 -23.59 -17.00 -15.48
C PRO A 110 -22.65 -16.03 -16.20
N ARG A 111 -21.54 -15.66 -15.55
CA ARG A 111 -20.52 -14.77 -16.10
C ARG A 111 -19.36 -15.60 -16.62
N CYS A 112 -18.65 -15.08 -17.63
CA CYS A 112 -17.35 -15.64 -18.01
C CYS A 112 -16.45 -15.69 -16.76
N PRO A 113 -15.88 -16.86 -16.43
CA PRO A 113 -15.00 -17.00 -15.28
C PRO A 113 -13.69 -16.27 -15.57
N ASN A 114 -13.61 -14.97 -15.25
CA ASN A 114 -12.33 -14.27 -15.26
C ASN A 114 -11.62 -14.59 -13.96
N ARG A 115 -10.79 -15.63 -14.04
CA ARG A 115 -9.87 -15.99 -12.97
C ARG A 115 -8.75 -14.96 -12.92
N PHE A 116 -8.24 -14.74 -11.72
CA PHE A 116 -7.00 -14.02 -11.52
C PHE A 116 -5.88 -14.64 -12.36
N THR A 117 -4.98 -13.77 -12.79
CA THR A 117 -3.77 -14.14 -13.52
C THR A 117 -2.58 -13.43 -12.91
N TYR A 118 -1.50 -14.17 -12.74
CA TYR A 118 -0.24 -13.61 -12.26
C TYR A 118 0.37 -12.62 -13.25
N ASN A 119 0.07 -12.73 -14.55
CA ASN A 119 0.57 -11.77 -15.54
C ASN A 119 -0.16 -10.42 -15.38
N MET A 120 0.57 -9.39 -14.95
CA MET A 120 0.01 -8.07 -14.66
C MET A 120 -0.62 -7.41 -15.88
N ASP A 121 -0.03 -7.52 -17.07
CA ASP A 121 -0.63 -6.94 -18.30
C ASP A 121 -1.97 -7.60 -18.65
N ASN A 122 -2.08 -8.92 -18.48
CA ASN A 122 -3.33 -9.65 -18.67
C ASN A 122 -4.38 -9.26 -17.61
N LEU A 123 -3.96 -9.07 -16.36
CA LEU A 123 -4.84 -8.63 -15.27
C LEU A 123 -5.38 -7.20 -15.53
N ILE A 124 -4.49 -6.28 -15.92
CA ILE A 124 -4.83 -4.91 -16.32
C ILE A 124 -5.80 -4.93 -17.51
N ALA A 125 -5.52 -5.71 -18.55
CA ALA A 125 -6.38 -5.82 -19.72
C ALA A 125 -7.78 -6.34 -19.36
N ALA A 126 -7.86 -7.36 -18.49
CA ALA A 126 -9.12 -7.94 -18.03
C ALA A 126 -9.94 -6.96 -17.20
N LEU A 127 -9.31 -6.19 -16.32
CA LEU A 127 -10.01 -5.17 -15.52
C LEU A 127 -10.38 -3.93 -16.35
N ARG A 128 -9.58 -3.56 -17.35
CA ARG A 128 -9.91 -2.49 -18.30
C ARG A 128 -11.16 -2.82 -19.10
N ASP A 129 -11.27 -4.05 -19.62
CA ASP A 129 -12.48 -4.51 -20.31
C ASP A 129 -13.72 -4.52 -19.40
N ARG A 130 -13.55 -4.79 -18.10
CA ARG A 130 -14.66 -4.71 -17.13
C ARG A 130 -15.06 -3.28 -16.81
N SER A 131 -14.08 -2.40 -16.66
CA SER A 131 -14.25 -0.96 -16.43
C SER A 131 -15.03 -0.34 -17.59
N SER A 132 -14.64 -0.63 -18.84
CA SER A 132 -15.35 -0.10 -20.02
C SER A 132 -16.80 -0.59 -20.16
N ARG A 133 -17.12 -1.75 -19.58
CA ARG A 133 -18.48 -2.29 -19.49
C ARG A 133 -19.26 -1.82 -18.25
N GLY A 134 -18.66 -0.99 -17.39
CA GLY A 134 -19.27 -0.52 -16.15
C GLY A 134 -19.49 -1.63 -15.10
N SER A 135 -18.70 -2.69 -15.15
CA SER A 135 -18.86 -3.90 -14.31
C SER A 135 -17.71 -4.15 -13.33
N ALA A 136 -16.65 -3.35 -13.40
CA ALA A 136 -15.55 -3.39 -12.45
C ALA A 136 -15.96 -2.71 -11.13
N THR A 137 -15.46 -3.24 -10.02
CA THR A 137 -15.82 -2.79 -8.67
C THR A 137 -14.61 -2.18 -7.97
N GLN A 138 -14.83 -1.35 -6.95
CA GLN A 138 -13.73 -0.78 -6.14
C GLN A 138 -12.84 -1.87 -5.52
N LEU A 139 -13.45 -2.95 -5.01
CA LEU A 139 -12.70 -4.09 -4.48
C LEU A 139 -11.79 -4.74 -5.54
N GLN A 140 -12.24 -4.85 -6.79
CA GLN A 140 -11.40 -5.36 -7.88
C GLN A 140 -10.21 -4.43 -8.18
N TYR A 141 -10.40 -3.11 -8.10
CA TYR A 141 -9.30 -2.15 -8.23
C TYR A 141 -8.33 -2.20 -7.04
N LEU A 142 -8.82 -2.39 -5.81
CA LEU A 142 -7.98 -2.62 -4.64
C LEU A 142 -7.16 -3.89 -4.78
N ILE A 143 -7.75 -4.98 -5.25
CA ILE A 143 -7.05 -6.24 -5.57
C ILE A 143 -5.90 -5.98 -6.56
N LEU A 144 -6.16 -5.22 -7.63
CA LEU A 144 -5.14 -4.83 -8.60
C LEU A 144 -4.02 -4.00 -7.96
N GLY A 145 -4.38 -3.04 -7.10
CA GLY A 145 -3.42 -2.23 -6.35
C GLY A 145 -2.53 -3.07 -5.43
N TYR A 146 -3.09 -4.05 -4.73
CA TYR A 146 -2.32 -4.94 -3.85
C TYR A 146 -1.52 -5.99 -4.61
N ALA A 147 -1.99 -6.45 -5.78
CA ALA A 147 -1.16 -7.24 -6.68
C ALA A 147 0.06 -6.44 -7.14
N MET A 148 -0.14 -5.18 -7.54
CA MET A 148 0.96 -4.27 -7.91
C MET A 148 1.94 -4.07 -6.74
N LEU A 149 1.44 -3.77 -5.54
CA LEU A 149 2.26 -3.59 -4.33
C LEU A 149 3.10 -4.83 -4.02
N GLY A 150 2.51 -6.02 -4.15
CA GLY A 150 3.22 -7.29 -3.98
C GLY A 150 4.37 -7.45 -4.97
N ARG A 151 4.15 -7.16 -6.25
CA ARG A 151 5.21 -7.25 -7.27
C ARG A 151 6.32 -6.24 -7.06
N ILE A 152 5.99 -5.05 -6.60
CA ILE A 152 6.98 -4.04 -6.23
C ILE A 152 7.82 -4.55 -5.06
N SER A 153 7.17 -5.07 -4.02
CA SER A 153 7.85 -5.59 -2.83
C SER A 153 8.84 -6.71 -3.19
N GLU A 154 8.41 -7.67 -4.03
CA GLU A 154 9.27 -8.74 -4.54
C GLU A 154 10.41 -8.21 -5.43
N ALA A 155 10.16 -7.19 -6.26
CA ALA A 155 11.20 -6.61 -7.12
C ALA A 155 12.22 -5.77 -6.35
N LEU A 156 11.85 -5.28 -5.17
CA LEU A 156 12.74 -4.54 -4.27
C LEU A 156 13.60 -5.47 -3.40
N ASP A 157 13.26 -6.74 -3.23
CA ASP A 157 14.06 -7.71 -2.47
C ASP A 157 15.16 -8.32 -3.38
N PRO A 158 16.46 -8.18 -3.09
CA PRO A 158 17.51 -8.69 -3.98
C PRO A 158 17.65 -10.20 -3.77
N ALA A 159 17.44 -11.00 -4.82
CA ALA A 159 17.92 -12.38 -4.78
C ALA A 159 19.45 -12.40 -4.82
N ALA A 160 20.08 -13.42 -4.21
CA ALA A 160 21.54 -13.53 -4.14
C ALA A 160 22.24 -13.56 -5.52
N ASP A 161 21.51 -13.95 -6.57
CA ASP A 161 21.98 -14.06 -7.95
C ASP A 161 21.37 -13.00 -8.88
N ASP A 162 20.78 -11.93 -8.32
CA ASP A 162 20.04 -10.94 -9.11
C ASP A 162 20.99 -9.92 -9.76
N ASP A 163 21.00 -9.91 -11.08
CA ASP A 163 21.71 -8.91 -11.87
C ASP A 163 21.04 -7.52 -11.73
N GLU A 164 21.86 -6.47 -11.55
CA GLU A 164 21.35 -5.12 -11.32
C GLU A 164 20.55 -4.57 -12.50
N ASP A 165 20.98 -4.86 -13.73
CA ASP A 165 20.28 -4.42 -14.95
C ASP A 165 18.94 -5.14 -15.10
N GLY A 166 18.91 -6.45 -14.85
CA GLY A 166 17.68 -7.23 -14.80
C GLY A 166 16.68 -6.70 -13.75
N ARG A 167 17.16 -6.31 -12.56
CA ARG A 167 16.33 -5.68 -11.54
C ARG A 167 15.79 -4.33 -12.01
N LYS A 168 16.62 -3.50 -12.63
CA LYS A 168 16.21 -2.19 -13.15
C LYS A 168 15.11 -2.32 -14.20
N GLU A 169 15.28 -3.22 -15.17
CA GLU A 169 14.29 -3.49 -16.22
C GLU A 169 12.95 -3.94 -15.60
N ARG A 170 12.97 -4.83 -14.61
CA ARG A 170 11.74 -5.26 -13.91
C ARG A 170 11.03 -4.09 -13.25
N ILE A 171 11.76 -3.19 -12.60
CA ILE A 171 11.16 -2.03 -11.94
C ILE A 171 10.61 -1.03 -12.98
N ASP A 172 11.31 -0.82 -14.10
CA ASP A 172 10.83 0.08 -15.17
C ASP A 172 9.58 -0.48 -15.88
N ASN A 173 9.51 -1.80 -16.04
CA ASN A 173 8.29 -2.47 -16.48
C ASN A 173 7.13 -2.28 -15.49
N LEU A 174 7.40 -2.37 -14.19
CA LEU A 174 6.41 -2.09 -13.14
C LEU A 174 5.97 -0.61 -13.16
N CYS A 175 6.86 0.36 -13.41
CA CYS A 175 6.48 1.76 -13.62
C CYS A 175 5.49 1.90 -14.79
N THR A 176 5.76 1.24 -15.91
CA THR A 176 4.86 1.21 -17.07
C THR A 176 3.51 0.60 -16.75
N GLN A 177 3.49 -0.50 -15.99
CA GLN A 177 2.28 -1.17 -15.55
C GLN A 177 1.46 -0.29 -14.58
N LEU A 178 2.11 0.41 -13.64
CA LEU A 178 1.43 1.35 -12.75
C LEU A 178 0.79 2.52 -13.53
N ALA A 179 1.48 3.04 -14.54
CA ALA A 179 0.93 4.08 -15.41
C ALA A 179 -0.32 3.56 -16.17
N LYS A 180 -0.26 2.34 -16.72
CA LYS A 180 -1.42 1.68 -17.35
C LYS A 180 -2.58 1.52 -16.37
N ILE A 181 -2.31 1.09 -15.12
CA ILE A 181 -3.32 0.98 -14.05
C ILE A 181 -3.99 2.33 -13.83
N ARG A 182 -3.23 3.41 -13.60
CA ARG A 182 -3.80 4.74 -13.36
C ARG A 182 -4.66 5.23 -14.53
N LEU A 183 -4.24 4.98 -15.77
CA LEU A 183 -4.96 5.42 -16.97
C LEU A 183 -6.24 4.62 -17.26
N MET A 184 -6.35 3.39 -16.76
CA MET A 184 -7.55 2.57 -16.97
C MET A 184 -8.65 2.77 -15.91
N LEU A 185 -8.32 3.43 -14.80
CA LEU A 185 -9.26 3.66 -13.71
C LEU A 185 -10.29 4.74 -14.11
N PRO A 186 -11.59 4.50 -13.90
CA PRO A 186 -12.60 5.53 -14.09
C PRO A 186 -12.47 6.60 -12.99
N ARG A 187 -12.97 7.81 -13.27
CA ARG A 187 -12.97 8.90 -12.26
C ARG A 187 -13.69 8.53 -10.97
N SER A 188 -14.73 7.71 -11.03
CA SER A 188 -15.44 7.21 -9.84
C SER A 188 -14.55 6.34 -8.92
N ALA A 189 -13.42 5.82 -9.40
CA ALA A 189 -12.46 5.08 -8.60
C ALA A 189 -11.34 5.98 -8.03
N THR A 190 -11.19 7.21 -8.53
CA THR A 190 -10.06 8.09 -8.18
C THR A 190 -10.47 9.42 -7.56
N GLU A 191 -11.70 9.89 -7.80
CA GLU A 191 -12.23 11.19 -7.37
C GLU A 191 -13.45 11.01 -6.47
N LEU A 192 -13.39 11.54 -5.24
CA LEU A 192 -14.49 11.46 -4.27
C LEU A 192 -15.78 12.11 -4.76
N SER A 193 -15.68 13.19 -5.55
CA SER A 193 -16.85 13.89 -6.12
C SER A 193 -17.62 13.08 -7.17
N MET A 194 -16.99 12.02 -7.71
CA MET A 194 -17.56 11.14 -8.74
C MET A 194 -17.88 9.74 -8.20
N ALA A 195 -17.60 9.48 -6.92
CA ALA A 195 -17.83 8.22 -6.25
C ALA A 195 -19.16 8.22 -5.48
N ASN A 196 -19.71 7.04 -5.24
CA ASN A 196 -20.82 6.92 -4.30
C ASN A 196 -20.29 7.03 -2.86
N TYR A 197 -21.11 7.55 -1.95
CA TYR A 197 -20.71 7.81 -0.55
C TYR A 197 -20.22 6.54 0.17
N ASP A 198 -20.84 5.40 -0.12
CA ASP A 198 -20.48 4.08 0.42
C ASP A 198 -19.14 3.56 -0.09
N GLU A 199 -18.58 4.14 -1.15
CA GLU A 199 -17.29 3.75 -1.75
C GLU A 199 -16.14 4.70 -1.39
N PHE A 200 -16.38 5.74 -0.59
CA PHE A 200 -15.38 6.77 -0.31
C PHE A 200 -14.11 6.21 0.32
N ILE A 201 -14.25 5.25 1.25
CA ILE A 201 -13.10 4.63 1.93
C ILE A 201 -12.24 3.88 0.92
N GLU A 202 -12.84 3.14 -0.01
CA GLU A 202 -12.15 2.38 -1.05
C GLU A 202 -11.45 3.31 -2.05
N VAL A 203 -12.06 4.43 -2.43
CA VAL A 203 -11.44 5.43 -3.32
C VAL A 203 -10.21 6.06 -2.67
N ILE A 204 -10.31 6.40 -1.38
CA ILE A 204 -9.19 6.93 -0.60
C ILE A 204 -8.10 5.86 -0.51
N TRP A 205 -8.47 4.63 -0.15
CA TRP A 205 -7.54 3.51 -0.01
C TRP A 205 -6.81 3.22 -1.32
N LEU A 206 -7.51 3.20 -2.45
CA LEU A 206 -6.94 2.99 -3.78
C LEU A 206 -5.94 4.09 -4.14
N ASN A 207 -6.28 5.35 -3.91
CA ASN A 207 -5.34 6.46 -4.16
C ASN A 207 -4.06 6.32 -3.32
N VAL A 208 -4.21 5.99 -2.03
CA VAL A 208 -3.08 5.86 -1.11
C VAL A 208 -2.18 4.69 -1.48
N ILE A 209 -2.73 3.51 -1.83
CA ILE A 209 -1.89 2.39 -2.29
C ILE A 209 -1.18 2.71 -3.60
N LEU A 210 -1.84 3.35 -4.58
CA LEU A 210 -1.20 3.70 -5.84
C LEU A 210 -0.10 4.75 -5.68
N ASN A 211 -0.27 5.70 -4.75
CA ASN A 211 0.77 6.68 -4.42
C ASN A 211 1.94 6.01 -3.68
N ALA A 212 1.68 5.08 -2.76
CA ALA A 212 2.73 4.28 -2.13
C ALA A 212 3.51 3.45 -3.17
N CYS A 213 2.83 2.83 -4.13
CA CYS A 213 3.46 2.14 -5.26
C CYS A 213 4.35 3.09 -6.08
N THR A 214 3.89 4.31 -6.36
CA THR A 214 4.72 5.33 -7.03
C THR A 214 5.98 5.65 -6.22
N ILE A 215 5.87 5.87 -4.91
CA ILE A 215 7.03 6.15 -4.05
C ILE A 215 8.03 4.98 -4.08
N LEU A 216 7.55 3.75 -3.88
CA LEU A 216 8.41 2.57 -3.82
C LEU A 216 9.14 2.29 -5.14
N LEU A 217 8.51 2.60 -6.28
CA LEU A 217 9.13 2.44 -7.61
C LEU A 217 10.14 3.54 -7.94
N HIS A 218 9.88 4.78 -7.53
CA HIS A 218 10.65 5.94 -7.94
C HIS A 218 11.70 6.39 -6.91
N HIS A 219 11.64 5.93 -5.66
CA HIS A 219 12.68 6.23 -4.67
C HIS A 219 13.90 5.34 -4.92
N ARG A 220 14.70 5.69 -5.92
CA ARG A 220 15.92 4.97 -6.31
C ARG A 220 17.09 5.32 -5.37
N PRO A 221 17.91 4.34 -4.96
CA PRO A 221 19.13 4.62 -4.20
C PRO A 221 20.19 5.28 -5.08
N LEU A 222 21.13 5.99 -4.45
CA LEU A 222 22.36 6.43 -5.12
C LEU A 222 23.27 5.23 -5.40
N GLN A 223 23.92 5.24 -6.56
CA GLN A 223 24.98 4.29 -6.90
C GLN A 223 26.31 4.68 -6.25
N GLU A 224 27.25 3.73 -6.22
CA GLU A 224 28.58 3.97 -5.67
C GLU A 224 29.28 5.10 -6.45
N GLY A 225 29.69 6.15 -5.74
CA GLY A 225 30.33 7.33 -6.33
C GLY A 225 29.37 8.46 -6.74
N GLU A 226 28.05 8.26 -6.67
CA GLU A 226 27.07 9.33 -6.88
C GLU A 226 26.85 10.17 -5.60
N SER A 227 26.59 11.47 -5.78
CA SER A 227 26.20 12.40 -4.72
C SER A 227 24.73 12.81 -4.81
N LEU A 228 24.14 13.24 -3.70
CA LEU A 228 22.82 13.88 -3.69
C LEU A 228 22.80 15.21 -4.46
N ASP A 229 23.97 15.82 -4.65
CA ASP A 229 24.14 17.11 -5.33
C ASP A 229 24.28 16.93 -6.86
N ASP A 230 24.22 15.69 -7.35
CA ASP A 230 24.34 15.37 -8.77
C ASP A 230 22.96 15.32 -9.42
N ALA A 231 22.60 16.41 -10.11
CA ALA A 231 21.31 16.54 -10.81
C ALA A 231 21.08 15.49 -11.93
N GLY A 232 22.14 14.79 -12.37
CA GLY A 232 22.08 13.76 -13.40
C GLY A 232 21.66 12.37 -12.90
N THR A 233 21.64 12.16 -11.59
CA THR A 233 21.35 10.84 -10.97
C THR A 233 19.90 10.42 -11.20
N GLU A 234 19.67 9.10 -11.18
CA GLU A 234 18.30 8.57 -11.23
C GLU A 234 17.48 9.00 -10.01
N LEU A 235 18.13 9.14 -8.85
CA LEU A 235 17.49 9.70 -7.65
C LEU A 235 16.97 11.11 -7.93
N ALA A 236 17.82 12.01 -8.42
CA ALA A 236 17.43 13.40 -8.67
C ALA A 236 16.26 13.52 -9.65
N LYS A 237 16.24 12.71 -10.71
CA LYS A 237 15.15 12.69 -11.71
C LYS A 237 13.84 12.17 -11.14
N ASN A 238 13.89 11.13 -10.31
CA ASN A 238 12.69 10.42 -9.84
C ASN A 238 12.15 10.96 -8.51
N TRP A 239 12.96 11.63 -7.70
CA TRP A 239 12.56 12.14 -6.39
C TRP A 239 11.35 13.11 -6.44
N PRO A 240 11.23 14.03 -7.40
CA PRO A 240 10.04 14.87 -7.54
C PRO A 240 8.73 14.08 -7.69
N LEU A 241 8.78 12.89 -8.31
CA LEU A 241 7.61 12.00 -8.44
C LEU A 241 7.21 11.41 -7.09
N CYS A 242 8.20 11.07 -6.25
CA CYS A 242 7.95 10.60 -4.88
C CYS A 242 7.29 11.68 -4.03
N VAL A 243 7.82 12.90 -4.08
CA VAL A 243 7.25 14.06 -3.36
C VAL A 243 5.83 14.35 -3.86
N ALA A 244 5.61 14.36 -5.17
CA ALA A 244 4.28 14.58 -5.75
C ALA A 244 3.28 13.50 -5.29
N ALA A 245 3.66 12.22 -5.30
CA ALA A 245 2.80 11.12 -4.82
C ALA A 245 2.50 11.24 -3.31
N ALA A 246 3.48 11.61 -2.51
CA ALA A 246 3.29 11.84 -1.08
C ALA A 246 2.33 13.00 -0.81
N ARG A 247 2.52 14.14 -1.49
CA ARG A 247 1.62 15.30 -1.38
C ARG A 247 0.21 15.01 -1.91
N ASN A 248 0.09 14.23 -2.98
CA ASN A 248 -1.21 13.79 -3.50
C ASN A 248 -1.97 12.94 -2.46
N THR A 249 -1.26 12.08 -1.72
CA THR A 249 -1.85 11.34 -0.59
C THR A 249 -2.46 12.30 0.44
N ILE A 250 -1.76 13.38 0.78
CA ILE A 250 -2.28 14.37 1.74
C ILE A 250 -3.44 15.17 1.16
N SER A 251 -3.41 15.50 -0.14
CA SER A 251 -4.53 16.17 -0.81
C SER A 251 -5.81 15.33 -0.73
N VAL A 252 -5.71 14.03 -1.04
CA VAL A 252 -6.85 13.09 -0.93
C VAL A 252 -7.38 13.03 0.50
N LEU A 253 -6.49 13.01 1.51
CA LEU A 253 -6.90 13.04 2.91
C LEU A 253 -7.60 14.34 3.31
N ARG A 254 -7.10 15.49 2.86
CA ARG A 254 -7.76 16.78 3.09
C ARG A 254 -9.15 16.80 2.47
N ASP A 255 -9.27 16.37 1.23
CA ASP A 255 -10.54 16.36 0.53
C ASP A 255 -11.55 15.42 1.20
N ALA A 256 -11.09 14.24 1.62
CA ALA A 256 -11.90 13.31 2.41
C ALA A 256 -12.39 13.94 3.73
N SER A 257 -11.47 14.55 4.49
CA SER A 257 -11.75 15.13 5.81
C SER A 257 -12.79 16.26 5.80
N ARG A 258 -13.04 16.89 4.64
CA ARG A 258 -14.12 17.87 4.49
C ARG A 258 -15.50 17.26 4.54
N VAL A 259 -15.63 15.95 4.29
CA VAL A 259 -16.90 15.23 4.24
C VAL A 259 -16.99 14.22 5.38
N SER A 260 -15.96 13.40 5.58
CA SER A 260 -15.89 12.41 6.66
C SER A 260 -14.44 12.08 7.04
N VAL A 261 -14.24 11.64 8.29
CA VAL A 261 -12.98 11.10 8.78
C VAL A 261 -12.99 9.57 8.88
N ASP A 262 -14.04 8.89 8.40
CA ASP A 262 -14.23 7.44 8.57
C ASP A 262 -13.13 6.58 7.92
N PHE A 263 -12.34 7.14 7.00
CA PHE A 263 -11.19 6.46 6.43
C PHE A 263 -10.15 6.03 7.49
N VAL A 264 -10.13 6.67 8.66
CA VAL A 264 -9.25 6.27 9.78
C VAL A 264 -9.63 4.93 10.39
N ASN A 265 -10.84 4.41 10.10
CA ASN A 265 -11.29 3.09 10.55
C ASN A 265 -10.59 1.93 9.80
N ASN A 266 -9.89 2.21 8.70
CA ASN A 266 -9.17 1.19 7.94
C ASN A 266 -7.76 0.95 8.51
N ALA A 267 -7.55 -0.19 9.17
CA ALA A 267 -6.29 -0.57 9.81
C ALA A 267 -5.13 -0.85 8.82
N HIS A 268 -5.40 -1.01 7.51
CA HIS A 268 -4.36 -1.13 6.49
C HIS A 268 -3.77 0.22 6.06
N PHE A 269 -4.54 1.28 6.28
CA PHE A 269 -4.23 2.63 5.84
C PHE A 269 -2.93 3.21 6.46
N PRO A 270 -2.64 3.04 7.76
CA PRO A 270 -1.52 3.73 8.42
C PRO A 270 -0.15 3.37 7.84
N CYS A 271 0.09 2.11 7.49
CA CYS A 271 1.37 1.67 6.92
C CYS A 271 1.66 2.36 5.58
N LEU A 272 0.65 2.44 4.71
CA LEU A 272 0.77 3.09 3.40
C LEU A 272 0.93 4.61 3.55
N LEU A 273 0.17 5.23 4.45
CA LEU A 273 0.32 6.66 4.78
C LEU A 273 1.72 6.96 5.31
N PHE A 274 2.29 6.07 6.13
CA PHE A 274 3.62 6.27 6.69
C PHE A 274 4.72 6.30 5.63
N THR A 275 4.58 5.55 4.54
CA THR A 275 5.47 5.66 3.36
C THR A 275 5.48 7.08 2.80
N SER A 276 4.30 7.69 2.60
CA SER A 276 4.18 9.09 2.18
C SER A 276 4.74 10.07 3.22
N CYS A 277 4.46 9.83 4.51
CA CYS A 277 4.99 10.63 5.62
C CYS A 277 6.53 10.67 5.61
N ARG A 278 7.19 9.53 5.43
CA ARG A 278 8.65 9.43 5.35
C ARG A 278 9.23 10.28 4.22
N ILE A 279 8.59 10.30 3.05
CA ILE A 279 9.02 11.15 1.93
C ILE A 279 8.87 12.64 2.29
N LEU A 280 7.73 13.04 2.87
CA LEU A 280 7.51 14.43 3.27
C LEU A 280 8.51 14.89 4.32
N MET A 281 8.77 14.09 5.35
CA MET A 281 9.79 14.40 6.37
C MET A 281 11.19 14.49 5.75
N THR A 282 11.52 13.58 4.83
CA THR A 282 12.81 13.60 4.13
C THR A 282 12.96 14.86 3.28
N GLU A 283 11.94 15.27 2.52
CA GLU A 283 11.97 16.50 1.73
C GLU A 283 11.95 17.75 2.63
N TYR A 284 11.31 17.69 3.81
CA TYR A 284 11.26 18.78 4.77
C TYR A 284 12.66 19.13 5.33
N PHE A 285 13.48 18.11 5.62
CA PHE A 285 14.85 18.27 6.13
C PHE A 285 15.93 18.28 5.04
N CYS A 286 15.67 17.68 3.87
CA CYS A 286 16.59 17.63 2.74
C CYS A 286 15.86 18.05 1.44
N PRO A 287 15.57 19.35 1.27
CA PRO A 287 14.78 19.86 0.15
C PRO A 287 15.52 19.73 -1.17
N SER A 288 14.78 19.42 -2.23
CA SER A 288 15.36 19.24 -3.58
C SER A 288 15.59 20.56 -4.32
N ARG A 289 14.93 21.64 -3.90
CA ARG A 289 15.02 22.99 -4.51
C ARG A 289 16.23 23.82 -4.04
N TYR A 290 17.17 23.21 -3.33
CA TYR A 290 18.34 23.91 -2.80
C TYR A 290 19.31 24.39 -3.89
N GLU A 291 19.47 23.64 -4.99
CA GLU A 291 20.51 23.92 -5.98
C GLU A 291 20.24 25.11 -6.92
N GLU A 292 18.98 25.46 -7.21
CA GLU A 292 18.69 26.56 -8.15
C GLU A 292 18.97 27.94 -7.54
N LYS A 293 18.92 28.09 -6.21
CA LYS A 293 19.08 29.39 -5.54
C LYS A 293 20.44 29.58 -4.84
N ALA A 294 21.12 28.51 -4.42
CA ALA A 294 22.40 28.60 -3.74
C ALA A 294 23.58 28.95 -4.69
N LYS A 295 23.45 28.72 -6.01
CA LYS A 295 24.47 29.12 -7.00
C LYS A 295 24.49 30.63 -7.29
N LEU A 296 23.63 31.44 -6.66
CA LEU A 296 23.45 32.87 -6.94
C LEU A 296 23.84 33.83 -5.81
N ALA A 297 24.20 33.35 -4.62
CA ALA A 297 24.48 34.23 -3.49
C ALA A 297 25.71 33.79 -2.67
N ASP A 298 26.60 34.76 -2.45
CA ASP A 298 27.86 34.70 -1.72
C ASP A 298 27.84 33.83 -0.46
N GLY A 299 28.71 32.82 -0.43
CA GLY A 299 29.65 32.48 0.66
C GLY A 299 29.17 32.23 2.09
N VAL A 300 27.88 32.39 2.42
CA VAL A 300 27.33 32.20 3.76
C VAL A 300 26.18 31.21 3.66
N SER A 301 26.43 29.95 4.01
CA SER A 301 25.39 28.92 4.03
C SER A 301 24.45 29.15 5.21
N SER A 302 23.37 29.90 5.00
CA SER A 302 22.23 29.85 5.91
C SER A 302 21.53 28.50 5.77
N ALA A 303 21.03 27.96 6.88
CA ALA A 303 20.25 26.72 6.87
C ALA A 303 19.06 26.87 5.90
N PRO A 304 18.75 25.83 5.09
CA PRO A 304 17.72 25.94 4.07
C PRO A 304 16.37 26.29 4.70
N ALA A 305 15.72 27.33 4.16
CA ALA A 305 14.37 27.69 4.58
C ALA A 305 13.41 26.55 4.20
N ARG A 306 12.78 25.94 5.21
CA ARG A 306 11.86 24.81 5.04
C ARG A 306 10.57 25.28 4.35
N ASP A 307 10.00 24.48 3.44
CA ASP A 307 8.75 24.82 2.75
C ASP A 307 7.58 24.82 3.77
N PRO A 308 6.92 25.98 4.00
CA PRO A 308 5.80 26.04 4.94
C PRO A 308 4.64 25.12 4.53
N LYS A 309 4.46 24.88 3.22
CA LYS A 309 3.42 23.95 2.76
C LYS A 309 3.72 22.50 3.11
N LEU A 310 5.01 22.11 3.19
CA LEU A 310 5.38 20.77 3.64
C LEU A 310 5.10 20.59 5.13
N ARG A 311 5.28 21.65 5.93
CA ARG A 311 4.86 21.65 7.32
C ARG A 311 3.35 21.45 7.46
N GLU A 312 2.55 22.20 6.71
CA GLU A 312 1.09 22.02 6.66
C GLU A 312 0.69 20.61 6.19
N ASP A 313 1.44 20.02 5.25
CA ASP A 313 1.25 18.63 4.80
C ASP A 313 1.54 17.64 5.95
N LEU A 314 2.61 17.84 6.71
CA LEU A 314 2.96 17.03 7.88
C LEU A 314 1.96 17.19 9.03
N GLU A 315 1.42 18.38 9.26
CA GLU A 315 0.38 18.63 10.28
C GLU A 315 -0.89 17.80 10.00
N VAL A 316 -1.30 17.69 8.74
CA VAL A 316 -2.43 16.81 8.37
C VAL A 316 -2.13 15.34 8.68
N VAL A 317 -0.90 14.87 8.43
CA VAL A 317 -0.49 13.51 8.78
C VAL A 317 -0.52 13.28 10.28
N THR A 318 0.03 14.22 11.06
CA THR A 318 0.00 14.21 12.53
C THR A 318 -1.43 14.08 13.05
N MET A 319 -2.34 14.93 12.56
CA MET A 319 -3.76 14.88 12.95
C MET A 319 -4.43 13.56 12.55
N THR A 320 -4.08 13.01 11.39
CA THR A 320 -4.58 11.73 10.93
C THR A 320 -4.15 10.59 11.85
N PHE A 321 -2.87 10.53 12.25
CA PHE A 321 -2.41 9.52 13.21
C PHE A 321 -3.02 9.70 14.60
N PHE A 322 -3.28 10.93 15.05
CA PHE A 322 -4.02 11.16 16.30
C PHE A 322 -5.44 10.61 16.24
N ARG A 323 -6.17 10.83 15.15
CA ARG A 323 -7.51 10.23 14.96
C ARG A 323 -7.44 8.71 14.89
N MET A 324 -6.44 8.16 14.23
CA MET A 324 -6.22 6.71 14.23
C MET A 324 -5.90 6.17 15.62
N ARG A 325 -5.24 6.93 16.50
CA ARG A 325 -5.00 6.53 17.89
C ARG A 325 -6.29 6.47 18.71
N GLU A 326 -7.29 7.28 18.38
CA GLU A 326 -8.60 7.23 19.04
C GLU A 326 -9.38 5.96 18.65
N VAL A 327 -9.26 5.50 17.40
CA VAL A 327 -9.96 4.31 16.87
C VAL A 327 -9.17 3.02 17.11
N TRP A 328 -7.89 3.04 16.77
CA TRP A 328 -6.93 1.94 16.81
C TRP A 328 -5.70 2.37 17.62
N GLN A 329 -5.81 2.37 18.94
CA GLN A 329 -4.78 2.88 19.86
C GLN A 329 -3.36 2.41 19.50
N GLY A 330 -3.16 1.10 19.33
CA GLY A 330 -1.85 0.52 19.02
C GLY A 330 -1.27 1.02 17.69
N LEU A 331 -2.06 0.98 16.61
CA LEU A 331 -1.62 1.44 15.29
C LEU A 331 -1.32 2.94 15.27
N GLY A 332 -2.27 3.75 15.76
CA GLY A 332 -2.11 5.20 15.80
C GLY A 332 -0.85 5.57 16.56
N GLN A 333 -0.67 5.01 17.76
CA GLN A 333 0.50 5.23 18.61
C GLN A 333 1.82 4.78 17.96
N LYS A 334 1.85 3.61 17.30
CA LYS A 334 3.06 3.14 16.61
C LYS A 334 3.52 4.13 15.54
N PHE A 335 2.62 4.54 14.63
CA PHE A 335 3.01 5.38 13.51
C PHE A 335 3.26 6.83 13.91
N SER A 336 2.56 7.33 14.93
CA SER A 336 2.85 8.64 15.50
C SER A 336 4.20 8.67 16.26
N LYS A 337 4.58 7.60 16.98
CA LYS A 337 5.94 7.43 17.54
C LYS A 337 6.99 7.33 16.44
N GLY A 338 6.71 6.61 15.36
CA GLY A 338 7.58 6.55 14.19
C GLY A 338 7.80 7.94 13.58
N MET A 339 6.74 8.72 13.40
CA MET A 339 6.84 10.10 12.90
C MET A 339 7.68 10.96 13.85
N HIS A 340 7.43 10.88 15.16
CA HIS A 340 8.26 11.55 16.17
C HIS A 340 9.73 11.16 16.04
N PHE A 341 10.04 9.87 15.96
CA PHE A 341 11.41 9.38 15.81
C PHE A 341 12.13 10.05 14.64
N TYR A 342 11.54 10.01 13.44
CA TYR A 342 12.17 10.56 12.23
C TYR A 342 12.28 12.08 12.23
N LEU A 343 11.30 12.80 12.80
CA LEU A 343 11.38 14.26 12.94
C LEU A 343 12.55 14.70 13.84
N HIS A 344 12.98 13.87 14.77
CA HIS A 344 14.06 14.18 15.72
C HIS A 344 15.44 13.67 15.29
N GLN A 345 15.57 12.98 14.15
CA GLN A 345 16.89 12.54 13.65
C GLN A 345 17.65 13.63 12.88
N GLY A 346 16.96 14.70 12.44
CA GLY A 346 17.56 15.84 11.75
C GLY A 346 18.01 15.58 10.30
N GLU A 347 18.77 16.53 9.77
CA GLU A 347 19.10 16.63 8.33
C GLU A 347 20.02 15.50 7.84
N ASP A 348 21.05 15.12 8.59
CA ASP A 348 21.98 14.05 8.19
C ASP A 348 21.27 12.71 8.00
N PHE A 349 20.31 12.42 8.87
CA PHE A 349 19.50 11.21 8.75
C PHE A 349 18.57 11.27 7.54
N ALA A 350 17.98 12.44 7.27
CA ALA A 350 17.17 12.65 6.08
C ALA A 350 18.00 12.48 4.79
N ARG A 351 19.24 12.99 4.74
CA ARG A 351 20.17 12.77 3.61
C ARG A 351 20.45 11.29 3.40
N LYS A 352 20.77 10.55 4.47
CA LYS A 352 20.99 9.09 4.40
C LYS A 352 19.76 8.33 3.92
N THR A 353 18.57 8.70 4.42
CA THR A 353 17.30 8.12 3.99
C THR A 353 17.04 8.39 2.51
N LYS A 354 17.25 9.63 2.07
CA LYS A 354 17.07 10.02 0.66
C LYS A 354 17.97 9.17 -0.23
N ALA A 355 19.26 9.08 0.10
CA ALA A 355 20.25 8.30 -0.64
C ALA A 355 20.00 6.77 -0.62
N GLY A 356 19.39 6.24 0.44
CA GLY A 356 19.17 4.79 0.62
C GLY A 356 18.05 4.17 -0.22
N GLY A 357 17.27 4.98 -0.95
CA GLY A 357 16.17 4.49 -1.79
C GLY A 357 15.00 3.88 -1.00
N ALA A 358 14.08 3.25 -1.72
CA ALA A 358 12.82 2.71 -1.19
C ALA A 358 13.03 1.70 -0.05
N ARG A 359 14.14 0.96 -0.06
CA ARG A 359 14.48 0.02 1.03
C ARG A 359 14.67 0.72 2.37
N SER A 360 15.11 1.98 2.41
CA SER A 360 15.23 2.75 3.65
C SER A 360 13.87 3.13 4.28
N LEU A 361 12.81 3.02 3.49
CA LEU A 361 11.43 3.19 3.94
C LEU A 361 10.88 1.89 4.54
N LEU A 362 11.44 0.75 4.14
CA LEU A 362 11.11 -0.57 4.65
C LEU A 362 12.02 -0.88 5.85
N GLY A 363 11.47 -1.42 6.94
CA GLY A 363 12.31 -1.72 8.09
C GLY A 363 11.55 -2.05 9.36
N VAL A 364 12.29 -2.63 10.30
CA VAL A 364 11.75 -3.08 11.57
C VAL A 364 11.57 -1.88 12.50
N CYS A 365 10.36 -1.72 13.04
CA CYS A 365 9.97 -0.58 13.88
C CYS A 365 10.39 -0.72 15.35
N ASP A 366 11.23 -1.72 15.67
CA ASP A 366 11.53 -2.13 17.06
C ASP A 366 12.12 -0.99 17.89
N SER A 367 12.85 -0.06 17.25
CA SER A 367 13.45 1.10 17.91
C SER A 367 12.43 2.15 18.39
N TRP A 368 11.20 2.16 17.87
CA TRP A 368 10.20 3.16 18.26
C TRP A 368 9.52 2.82 19.59
N THR A 369 9.59 1.55 20.02
CA THR A 369 8.98 1.08 21.28
C THR A 369 9.60 1.73 22.52
N VAL A 370 10.85 2.20 22.41
CA VAL A 370 11.59 2.87 23.48
C VAL A 370 11.07 4.30 23.75
N ILE A 371 10.34 4.90 22.81
CA ILE A 371 9.76 6.24 22.98
C ILE A 371 8.63 6.15 24.02
N PRO A 372 8.64 6.99 25.08
CA PRO A 372 7.57 7.04 26.08
C PRO A 372 6.18 7.29 25.48
N ASP A 373 5.12 6.96 26.20
CA ASP A 373 3.73 7.13 25.72
C ASP A 373 3.23 8.58 25.79
N ASP A 374 3.87 9.41 26.62
CA ASP A 374 3.58 10.82 26.85
C ASP A 374 4.39 11.77 25.94
N TYR A 375 5.01 11.25 24.88
CA TYR A 375 5.76 12.06 23.91
C TYR A 375 4.87 13.11 23.21
N GLU A 376 5.44 14.28 22.94
CA GLU A 376 4.78 15.35 22.20
C GLU A 376 5.22 15.33 20.74
N LEU A 377 4.29 15.06 19.82
CA LEU A 377 4.57 15.07 18.39
C LEU A 377 4.61 16.51 17.86
N THR A 378 5.78 17.14 17.94
CA THR A 378 6.03 18.48 17.39
C THR A 378 6.81 18.40 16.07
N ILE A 379 6.49 19.27 15.13
CA ILE A 379 7.26 19.43 13.89
C ILE A 379 8.29 20.54 14.15
N PRO A 380 9.60 20.23 14.10
CA PRO A 380 10.64 21.23 14.36
C PRO A 380 10.49 22.44 13.44
N THR A 381 10.71 23.64 13.96
CA THR A 381 10.68 24.91 13.18
C THR A 381 11.85 25.03 12.24
#